data_AF-A0AAD7P130-F1
#
_entry.id   AF-A0AAD7P130-F1
#
_cell.length_a   1.000
_cell.length_b   1.000
_cell.length_c   1.000
_cell.angle_alpha   90.00
_cell.angle_beta   90.00
_cell.angle_gamma   90.00
#
_symmetry.space_group_name_H-M   'P 1'
#
loop_
_entity.id
_entity.type
_entity.pdbx_description
1 polymer ?
#
loop_
_entity_poly.entity_id
_entity_poly.type
_entity_poly.pdbx_seq_one_letter_code
_entity_poly.pdbx_strand_id
1 'polypeptide(L)'
;MLAKRSLSPSSSSLPPSKRLHSLAGSAPLLALTFDSALYEELVLLIFANLSWLDLCAAQAVNKNWARLALDNGLWKNQYLNVFGRSRLRGGKGFIGRTDGREIKRLPERAKTPPELKDWRWMFRISWNWKKGRCSTEHIEGILNAPGPGLIPTSTPPHVLLAGSVTIIASSEASLCPEVHCLPSGSNAPKQTLLCGSPRHRQPFHITAVALDQSPPLSGVLHLAVFLSTGEFIVFSIHQLNPSASSRKFTYVPTRATSRTLPIIQGVYHHPLLISLSEAFTLSLYDLSSETISHTQTLTAYTTFPPSSLVLSAQPPGNRYKLVLTYAVPIFPVHFSIGVTELIISGSTTSSALAPAGSMSVISTRTARALDVPPGWLDQEKMRSMRDQWGRKLLRIQDTQSDGKWVVLAPGEAPLPIQAPSGSASGSSTYQLSGDSPASLQLYRLFLPPANSVSSPPPKLTFIRYLHHTAGAVSSMALADGRCVTLGKNGGIWVWDLESGTGAEVTPPSRAGEPTVGDGTVVFDDRRIITARGTTLLVHRFDI
;
A
#
# COMPACT_ATOMS: atom_id res chain seq x y z
N MET A 1 20.26 19.11 -30.36
CA MET A 1 19.53 20.12 -31.15
C MET A 1 18.05 19.78 -31.08
N LEU A 2 17.28 20.53 -30.30
CA LEU A 2 15.86 20.28 -30.02
C LEU A 2 15.00 21.04 -31.02
N ALA A 3 14.16 20.32 -31.77
CA ALA A 3 13.18 20.88 -32.68
C ALA A 3 12.05 21.56 -31.89
N LYS A 4 11.83 22.86 -32.17
CA LYS A 4 10.69 23.62 -31.67
C LYS A 4 9.40 23.16 -32.38
N ARG A 5 8.35 22.88 -31.61
CA ARG A 5 7.00 22.57 -32.14
C ARG A 5 6.42 23.80 -32.87
N SER A 6 5.77 23.54 -34.01
CA SER A 6 4.92 24.49 -34.74
C SER A 6 3.54 24.59 -34.07
N LEU A 7 3.08 25.82 -33.82
CA LEU A 7 1.69 26.13 -33.47
C LEU A 7 0.87 26.30 -34.75
N SER A 8 -0.33 25.74 -34.79
CA SER A 8 -1.37 25.97 -35.81
C SER A 8 -2.68 26.40 -35.12
N PRO A 9 -3.72 26.88 -35.85
CA PRO A 9 -3.74 27.87 -36.92
C PRO A 9 -4.61 29.10 -36.55
N SER A 10 -4.52 30.12 -37.40
CA SER A 10 -5.25 31.39 -37.46
C SER A 10 -6.76 31.36 -37.17
N SER A 11 -7.24 32.25 -36.29
CA SER A 11 -8.29 33.25 -36.63
C SER A 11 -8.72 34.15 -35.44
N SER A 12 -8.86 35.45 -35.76
CA SER A 12 -9.64 36.50 -35.09
C SER A 12 -8.99 37.38 -33.97
N SER A 13 -8.86 38.66 -34.34
CA SER A 13 -8.55 39.88 -33.57
C SER A 13 -7.12 40.08 -33.05
N LEU A 14 -6.35 40.85 -33.83
CA LEU A 14 -5.12 41.51 -33.40
C LEU A 14 -5.44 42.59 -32.32
N PRO A 15 -4.62 42.76 -31.28
CA PRO A 15 -4.74 43.90 -30.38
C PRO A 15 -4.34 45.20 -31.09
N PRO A 16 -4.88 46.36 -30.68
CA PRO A 16 -4.63 47.65 -31.33
C PRO A 16 -3.15 48.04 -31.26
N SER A 17 -2.69 48.66 -32.36
CA SER A 17 -1.32 49.12 -32.56
C SER A 17 -0.89 50.13 -31.49
N LYS A 18 0.40 50.03 -31.14
CA LYS A 18 1.14 50.87 -30.19
C LYS A 18 0.83 52.36 -30.39
N ARG A 19 0.45 53.04 -29.29
CA ARG A 19 0.47 54.50 -29.20
C ARG A 19 1.91 55.00 -29.43
N LEU A 20 2.05 55.92 -30.39
CA LEU A 20 3.23 56.75 -30.57
C LEU A 20 3.47 57.58 -29.31
N HIS A 21 4.61 57.34 -28.65
CA HIS A 21 5.05 58.17 -27.54
C HIS A 21 5.56 59.52 -28.08
N SER A 22 4.95 60.58 -27.58
CA SER A 22 5.39 61.97 -27.72
C SER A 22 6.83 62.14 -27.23
N LEU A 23 7.69 62.67 -28.09
CA LEU A 23 9.05 63.11 -27.79
C LEU A 23 9.00 64.49 -27.12
N ALA A 24 9.03 64.53 -25.79
CA ALA A 24 9.59 65.64 -25.00
C ALA A 24 9.42 65.38 -23.49
N GLY A 25 10.54 65.29 -22.76
CA GLY A 25 10.56 65.40 -21.31
C GLY A 25 11.40 64.35 -20.59
N SER A 26 12.62 64.76 -20.19
CA SER A 26 13.41 64.20 -19.08
C SER A 26 13.36 62.68 -18.89
N ALA A 27 14.31 61.94 -19.49
CA ALA A 27 14.48 60.51 -19.24
C ALA A 27 14.69 60.25 -17.73
N PRO A 28 13.75 59.60 -17.02
CA PRO A 28 14.03 59.14 -15.67
C PRO A 28 15.10 58.06 -15.79
N LEU A 29 16.17 58.17 -14.99
CA LEU A 29 17.13 57.08 -14.80
C LEU A 29 16.30 55.84 -14.40
N LEU A 30 16.11 54.91 -15.33
CA LEU A 30 15.40 53.67 -15.07
C LEU A 30 16.19 52.95 -13.98
N ALA A 31 15.68 52.98 -12.76
CA ALA A 31 16.26 52.28 -11.64
C ALA A 31 16.40 50.80 -12.05
N LEU A 32 17.64 50.35 -12.19
CA LEU A 32 17.97 48.96 -12.47
C LEU A 32 17.48 48.12 -11.29
N THR A 33 16.25 47.63 -11.41
CA THR A 33 15.72 46.63 -10.51
C THR A 33 16.28 45.29 -10.91
N PHE A 34 16.44 44.39 -9.95
CA PHE A 34 16.93 43.03 -10.16
C PHE A 34 16.19 42.30 -11.30
N ASP A 35 14.88 42.55 -11.44
CA ASP A 35 14.02 42.05 -12.52
C ASP A 35 14.38 42.55 -13.92
N SER A 36 14.86 43.78 -14.03
CA SER A 36 15.25 44.40 -15.30
C SER A 36 16.72 44.15 -15.66
N ALA A 37 17.54 43.81 -14.67
CA ALA A 37 18.99 43.69 -14.80
C ALA A 37 19.47 42.25 -15.11
N LEU A 38 18.70 41.22 -14.76
CA LEU A 38 19.10 39.82 -14.90
C LEU A 38 18.22 39.05 -15.89
N TYR A 39 18.86 38.13 -16.63
CA TYR A 39 18.14 37.14 -17.42
C TYR A 39 17.37 36.16 -16.51
N GLU A 40 16.21 35.69 -16.97
CA GLU A 40 15.36 34.75 -16.22
C GLU A 40 16.13 33.51 -15.74
N GLU A 41 17.04 32.99 -16.56
CA GLU A 41 17.87 31.82 -16.22
C GLU A 41 18.79 32.08 -15.02
N LEU A 42 19.32 33.30 -14.88
CA LEU A 42 20.13 33.68 -13.72
C LEU A 42 19.26 33.80 -12.46
N VAL A 43 18.04 34.32 -12.60
CA VAL A 43 17.08 34.39 -11.49
C VAL A 43 16.67 32.97 -11.06
N LEU A 44 16.43 32.06 -12.01
CA LEU A 44 16.15 30.65 -11.72
C LEU A 44 17.34 29.95 -11.04
N LEU A 45 18.58 30.23 -11.45
CA LEU A 45 19.79 29.72 -10.78
C LEU A 45 19.89 30.23 -9.34
N ILE A 46 19.53 31.49 -9.09
CA ILE A 46 19.48 32.06 -7.74
C ILE A 46 18.36 31.38 -6.93
N PHE A 47 17.16 31.26 -7.51
CA PHE A 47 16.02 30.59 -6.88
C PHE A 47 16.28 29.10 -6.60
N ALA A 48 17.12 28.43 -7.37
CA ALA A 48 17.51 27.04 -7.12
C ALA A 48 18.25 26.85 -5.79
N ASN A 49 18.83 27.92 -5.22
CA ASN A 49 19.49 27.91 -3.92
C ASN A 49 18.56 28.31 -2.76
N LEU A 50 17.35 28.78 -3.05
CA LEU A 50 16.39 29.20 -2.03
C LEU A 50 15.70 28.00 -1.38
N SER A 51 15.25 28.15 -0.13
CA SER A 51 14.39 27.15 0.50
C SER A 51 12.97 27.21 -0.08
N TRP A 52 12.16 26.16 0.10
CA TRP A 52 10.75 26.19 -0.31
C TRP A 52 9.93 27.28 0.39
N LEU A 53 10.34 27.74 1.59
CA LEU A 53 9.72 28.86 2.29
C LEU A 53 10.02 30.17 1.57
N ASP A 54 11.28 30.37 1.20
CA ASP A 54 11.73 31.58 0.50
C ASP A 54 11.16 31.64 -0.92
N LEU A 55 11.02 30.49 -1.60
CA LEU A 55 10.32 30.41 -2.88
C LEU A 55 8.83 30.79 -2.76
N CYS A 56 8.18 30.48 -1.64
CA CYS A 56 6.81 30.95 -1.39
C CYS A 56 6.79 32.47 -1.12
N ALA A 57 7.75 32.98 -0.35
CA ALA A 57 7.86 34.42 -0.08
C ALA A 57 8.16 35.23 -1.36
N ALA A 58 9.03 34.70 -2.23
CA ALA A 58 9.36 35.27 -3.53
C ALA A 58 8.12 35.48 -4.42
N GLN A 59 7.11 34.62 -4.31
CA GLN A 59 5.86 34.75 -5.07
C GLN A 59 5.06 36.01 -4.69
N ALA A 60 5.25 36.55 -3.50
CA ALA A 60 4.57 37.76 -3.05
C ALA A 60 5.24 39.05 -3.52
N VAL A 61 6.46 38.99 -4.08
CA VAL A 61 7.24 40.18 -4.47
C VAL A 61 6.63 40.86 -5.69
N ASN A 62 6.46 40.14 -6.81
CA ASN A 62 5.76 40.62 -8.00
C ASN A 62 5.34 39.46 -8.93
N LYS A 63 4.59 39.76 -10.01
CA LYS A 63 4.09 38.75 -10.96
C LYS A 63 5.20 37.96 -11.67
N ASN A 64 6.34 38.59 -11.94
CA ASN A 64 7.46 37.92 -12.60
C ASN A 64 8.14 36.91 -11.66
N TRP A 65 8.43 37.33 -10.42
CA TRP A 65 8.94 36.46 -9.38
C TRP A 65 7.99 35.32 -9.06
N ALA A 66 6.68 35.60 -9.01
CA ALA A 66 5.67 34.56 -8.84
C ALA A 66 5.74 33.49 -9.93
N ARG A 67 5.84 33.89 -11.20
CA ARG A 67 5.98 32.96 -12.32
C ARG A 67 7.29 32.16 -12.23
N LEU A 68 8.42 32.80 -11.96
CA LEU A 68 9.73 32.15 -11.89
C LEU A 68 9.86 31.22 -10.68
N ALA A 69 9.35 31.62 -9.52
CA ALA A 69 9.33 30.79 -8.30
C ALA A 69 8.35 29.61 -8.41
N LEU A 70 7.46 29.62 -9.41
CA LEU A 70 6.58 28.52 -9.77
C LEU A 70 7.19 27.57 -10.81
N ASP A 71 8.43 27.79 -11.23
CA ASP A 71 9.09 26.90 -12.17
C ASP A 71 9.09 25.44 -11.69
N ASN A 72 8.70 24.55 -12.58
CA ASN A 72 8.49 23.15 -12.25
C ASN A 72 9.83 22.42 -11.97
N GLY A 73 10.93 22.91 -12.55
CA GLY A 73 12.29 22.42 -12.31
C GLY A 73 12.77 22.75 -10.90
N LEU A 74 12.50 23.95 -10.39
CA LEU A 74 12.79 24.35 -9.02
C LEU A 74 12.07 23.45 -8.01
N TRP A 75 10.76 23.28 -8.16
CA TRP A 75 9.97 22.43 -7.26
C TRP A 75 10.34 20.95 -7.36
N LYS A 76 10.74 20.47 -8.54
CA LYS A 76 11.31 19.13 -8.71
C LYS A 76 12.58 18.96 -7.88
N ASN A 77 13.49 19.93 -7.93
CA ASN A 77 14.74 19.90 -7.16
C ASN A 77 14.44 19.92 -5.64
N GLN A 78 13.60 20.86 -5.19
CA GLN A 78 13.15 20.91 -3.79
C GLN A 78 12.52 19.59 -3.32
N TYR A 79 11.64 19.03 -4.14
CA TYR A 79 11.04 17.73 -3.86
C TYR A 79 12.07 16.62 -3.75
N LEU A 80 13.04 16.55 -4.67
CA LEU A 80 14.07 15.52 -4.64
C LEU A 80 15.02 15.70 -3.45
N ASN A 81 15.33 16.93 -3.06
CA ASN A 81 16.18 17.20 -1.90
C ASN A 81 15.49 16.79 -0.59
N VAL A 82 14.19 17.10 -0.44
CA VAL A 82 13.45 16.83 0.80
C VAL A 82 12.92 15.38 0.84
N PHE A 83 12.48 14.85 -0.29
CA PHE A 83 11.73 13.59 -0.39
C PHE A 83 12.32 12.59 -1.40
N GLY A 84 13.39 12.94 -2.12
CA GLY A 84 13.99 12.14 -3.19
C GLY A 84 14.97 11.07 -2.74
N ARG A 85 15.11 10.83 -1.43
CA ARG A 85 15.58 9.51 -0.97
C ARG A 85 14.71 8.47 -1.65
N SER A 86 15.30 7.34 -2.07
CA SER A 86 14.73 6.34 -2.97
C SER A 86 13.49 5.65 -2.39
N ARG A 87 12.40 6.41 -2.31
CA ARG A 87 11.03 5.98 -2.07
C ARG A 87 10.65 5.14 -3.28
N LEU A 88 10.51 3.84 -3.06
CA LEU A 88 9.64 3.05 -3.92
C LEU A 88 8.26 3.69 -3.76
N ARG A 89 7.59 4.02 -4.88
CA ARG A 89 6.23 4.59 -4.92
C ARG A 89 5.39 3.76 -5.89
N GLY A 90 4.84 2.63 -5.47
CA GLY A 90 3.61 1.97 -5.89
C GLY A 90 2.92 1.30 -4.69
N GLY A 91 1.63 1.62 -4.48
CA GLY A 91 0.77 0.91 -3.53
C GLY A 91 0.88 -0.61 -3.70
N LYS A 92 0.44 -1.40 -2.70
CA LYS A 92 0.34 -2.86 -2.80
C LYS A 92 -0.47 -3.21 -4.06
N GLY A 93 0.23 -3.45 -5.16
CA GLY A 93 -0.38 -3.72 -6.45
C GLY A 93 -0.59 -2.60 -7.47
N PHE A 94 0.19 -1.52 -7.46
CA PHE A 94 0.13 -0.53 -8.54
C PHE A 94 1.42 -0.52 -9.40
N ILE A 95 1.58 -1.52 -10.27
CA ILE A 95 2.45 -1.39 -11.46
C ILE A 95 1.53 -1.01 -12.61
N GLY A 96 1.43 0.30 -12.89
CA GLY A 96 0.60 0.79 -13.98
C GLY A 96 -0.60 1.58 -13.49
N ARG A 97 -0.35 2.83 -13.11
CA ARG A 97 -1.36 3.88 -13.28
C ARG A 97 -1.73 3.92 -14.78
N THR A 98 -2.96 4.33 -15.12
CA THR A 98 -3.41 4.60 -16.50
C THR A 98 -2.59 5.67 -17.24
N ASP A 99 -1.57 6.23 -16.59
CA ASP A 99 -0.56 7.15 -17.14
C ASP A 99 0.77 6.45 -17.54
N GLY A 100 0.86 5.11 -17.49
CA GLY A 100 2.05 4.35 -17.94
C GLY A 100 3.24 4.36 -16.97
N ARG A 101 3.03 4.62 -15.67
CA ARG A 101 4.13 4.78 -14.69
C ARG A 101 4.51 3.48 -13.97
N GLU A 102 5.72 2.98 -14.25
CA GLU A 102 6.41 1.91 -13.53
C GLU A 102 6.84 2.32 -12.11
N ILE A 103 6.99 1.35 -11.19
CA ILE A 103 7.61 1.50 -9.87
C ILE A 103 9.14 1.59 -10.03
N LYS A 104 9.61 2.67 -10.65
CA LYS A 104 11.04 3.00 -10.73
C LYS A 104 11.46 3.85 -9.54
N ARG A 105 12.62 3.53 -8.95
CA ARG A 105 13.25 4.35 -7.91
C ARG A 105 13.44 5.78 -8.44
N LEU A 106 13.12 6.80 -7.65
CA LEU A 106 13.62 8.16 -7.92
C LEU A 106 15.15 8.09 -7.81
N PRO A 107 15.94 8.49 -8.85
CA PRO A 107 15.71 9.56 -9.83
C PRO A 107 15.27 9.10 -11.23
N GLU A 108 15.04 7.82 -11.48
CA GLU A 108 14.71 7.32 -12.83
C GLU A 108 13.30 7.78 -13.28
N ARG A 109 12.36 7.90 -12.33
CA ARG A 109 11.02 8.50 -12.53
C ARG A 109 11.04 10.00 -12.86
N ALA A 110 12.16 10.69 -12.61
CA ALA A 110 12.32 12.10 -12.96
C ALA A 110 12.71 12.31 -14.44
N LYS A 111 12.93 11.22 -15.21
CA LYS A 111 13.31 11.25 -16.63
C LYS A 111 12.15 11.05 -17.62
N THR A 112 10.95 10.66 -17.17
CA THR A 112 9.75 10.70 -18.03
C THR A 112 9.44 12.15 -18.43
N PRO A 113 8.86 12.41 -19.62
CA PRO A 113 8.70 13.77 -20.16
C PRO A 113 8.10 14.72 -19.11
N PRO A 114 8.74 15.88 -18.86
CA PRO A 114 8.36 16.81 -17.79
C PRO A 114 6.98 17.47 -17.96
N GLU A 115 6.30 17.28 -19.09
CA GLU A 115 5.15 18.09 -19.51
C GLU A 115 3.85 17.93 -18.67
N LEU A 116 3.77 17.02 -17.68
CA LEU A 116 2.49 16.73 -16.99
C LEU A 116 2.53 16.56 -15.46
N LYS A 117 3.68 16.75 -14.80
CA LYS A 117 3.77 16.56 -13.34
C LYS A 117 4.01 17.88 -12.62
N ASP A 118 3.00 18.33 -11.90
CA ASP A 118 3.10 19.48 -10.99
C ASP A 118 3.91 19.07 -9.74
N TRP A 119 5.19 19.44 -9.71
CA TRP A 119 6.08 19.12 -8.59
C TRP A 119 5.76 19.92 -7.34
N ARG A 120 5.20 21.12 -7.46
CA ARG A 120 4.74 21.92 -6.32
C ARG A 120 3.61 21.20 -5.60
N TRP A 121 2.63 20.71 -6.35
CA TRP A 121 1.53 19.92 -5.81
C TRP A 121 2.01 18.61 -5.17
N MET A 122 2.96 17.91 -5.80
CA MET A 122 3.58 16.70 -5.23
C MET A 122 4.35 16.98 -3.94
N PHE A 123 5.03 18.13 -3.85
CA PHE A 123 5.70 18.60 -2.65
C PHE A 123 4.68 18.85 -1.54
N ARG A 124 3.61 19.61 -1.83
CA ARG A 124 2.53 19.91 -0.89
C ARG A 124 1.93 18.64 -0.29
N ILE A 125 1.56 17.67 -1.12
CA ILE A 125 1.02 16.38 -0.64
C ILE A 125 2.03 15.66 0.24
N SER A 126 3.28 15.56 -0.20
CA SER A 126 4.31 14.85 0.57
C SER A 126 4.58 15.53 1.91
N TRP A 127 4.43 16.85 1.98
CA TRP A 127 4.50 17.62 3.21
C TRP A 127 3.27 17.41 4.10
N ASN A 128 2.07 17.40 3.53
CA ASN A 128 0.82 17.09 4.22
C ASN A 128 0.91 15.69 4.88
N TRP A 129 1.39 14.68 4.14
CA TRP A 129 1.69 13.35 4.69
C TRP A 129 2.69 13.40 5.85
N LYS A 130 3.81 14.13 5.67
CA LYS A 130 4.84 14.29 6.72
C LYS A 130 4.30 14.95 7.98
N LYS A 131 3.27 15.79 7.86
CA LYS A 131 2.65 16.53 8.97
C LYS A 131 1.33 15.93 9.46
N GLY A 132 0.83 14.87 8.84
CA GLY A 132 -0.49 14.32 9.13
C GLY A 132 -1.66 15.26 8.78
N ARG A 133 -1.44 16.27 7.93
CA ARG A 133 -2.48 17.25 7.58
C ARG A 133 -3.36 16.72 6.45
N CYS A 134 -4.63 16.50 6.72
CA CYS A 134 -5.60 16.05 5.72
C CYS A 134 -6.97 16.71 5.91
N SER A 135 -7.82 16.68 4.89
CA SER A 135 -9.28 16.81 5.07
C SER A 135 -9.89 15.42 5.29
N THR A 136 -10.95 15.35 6.08
CA THR A 136 -11.68 14.10 6.32
C THR A 136 -13.07 14.20 5.71
N GLU A 137 -13.47 13.16 4.99
CA GLU A 137 -14.79 13.04 4.37
C GLU A 137 -15.44 11.72 4.78
N HIS A 138 -16.73 11.77 5.12
CA HIS A 138 -17.51 10.57 5.43
C HIS A 138 -18.22 10.09 4.17
N ILE A 139 -18.14 8.79 3.88
CA ILE A 139 -18.89 8.18 2.79
C ILE A 139 -20.08 7.42 3.37
N GLU A 140 -21.26 8.00 3.23
CA GLU A 140 -22.52 7.43 3.74
C GLU A 140 -23.21 6.52 2.71
N GLY A 141 -24.05 5.60 3.20
CA GLY A 141 -25.01 4.87 2.37
C GLY A 141 -24.45 3.75 1.48
N ILE A 142 -23.24 3.26 1.75
CA ILE A 142 -22.66 2.17 0.94
C ILE A 142 -23.03 0.80 1.46
N LEU A 143 -22.82 0.61 2.76
CA LEU A 143 -23.14 -0.62 3.45
C LEU A 143 -24.51 -0.41 4.09
N ASN A 144 -25.44 -1.32 3.81
CA ASN A 144 -26.75 -1.29 4.45
C ASN A 144 -26.51 -1.29 5.96
N ALA A 145 -27.16 -0.35 6.67
CA ALA A 145 -27.16 -0.41 8.12
C ALA A 145 -27.72 -1.79 8.51
N PRO A 146 -27.06 -2.53 9.42
CA PRO A 146 -27.61 -3.80 9.90
C PRO A 146 -29.04 -3.55 10.36
N GLY A 147 -29.98 -4.40 9.93
CA GLY A 147 -31.38 -4.28 10.31
C GLY A 147 -31.51 -4.16 11.83
N PRO A 148 -32.49 -3.40 12.35
CA PRO A 148 -32.66 -3.20 13.78
C PRO A 148 -32.76 -4.56 14.49
N GLY A 149 -31.76 -4.88 15.34
CA GLY A 149 -31.70 -6.12 16.13
C GLY A 149 -30.60 -7.11 15.72
N LEU A 150 -29.87 -6.91 14.62
CA LEU A 150 -28.70 -7.72 14.29
C LEU A 150 -27.46 -7.16 14.97
N ILE A 151 -26.79 -8.00 15.77
CA ILE A 151 -25.47 -7.66 16.34
C ILE A 151 -24.53 -7.47 15.16
N PRO A 152 -23.91 -6.28 14.99
CA PRO A 152 -22.98 -6.04 13.90
C PRO A 152 -21.90 -7.11 13.93
N THR A 153 -21.73 -7.82 12.82
CA THR A 153 -20.68 -8.82 12.72
C THR A 153 -19.32 -8.13 12.87
N SER A 154 -18.41 -8.77 13.61
CA SER A 154 -17.11 -8.18 13.98
C SER A 154 -16.16 -8.03 12.79
N THR A 155 -16.50 -8.52 11.60
CA THR A 155 -15.61 -8.55 10.45
C THR A 155 -15.66 -7.22 9.69
N PRO A 156 -14.54 -6.49 9.59
CA PRO A 156 -14.53 -5.24 8.86
C PRO A 156 -14.74 -5.50 7.35
N PRO A 157 -15.33 -4.54 6.61
CA PRO A 157 -15.46 -4.65 5.17
C PRO A 157 -14.08 -4.59 4.50
N HIS A 158 -13.97 -5.20 3.33
CA HIS A 158 -12.76 -5.13 2.52
C HIS A 158 -12.77 -3.85 1.70
N VAL A 159 -11.65 -3.13 1.71
CA VAL A 159 -11.48 -1.91 0.92
C VAL A 159 -10.22 -2.03 0.08
N LEU A 160 -10.30 -1.63 -1.19
CA LEU A 160 -9.15 -1.51 -2.10
C LEU A 160 -9.19 -0.15 -2.81
N LEU A 161 -8.01 0.37 -3.12
CA LEU A 161 -7.83 1.58 -3.89
C LEU A 161 -7.30 1.23 -5.27
N ALA A 162 -8.04 1.61 -6.32
CA ALA A 162 -7.71 1.36 -7.72
C ALA A 162 -7.69 2.69 -8.49
N GLY A 163 -6.62 3.47 -8.31
CA GLY A 163 -6.48 4.79 -8.91
C GLY A 163 -7.54 5.74 -8.38
N SER A 164 -8.42 6.23 -9.26
CA SER A 164 -9.57 7.04 -8.86
C SER A 164 -10.73 6.22 -8.30
N VAL A 165 -10.74 4.89 -8.44
CA VAL A 165 -11.85 4.06 -7.96
C VAL A 165 -11.54 3.54 -6.56
N THR A 166 -12.50 3.66 -5.64
CA THR A 166 -12.50 2.96 -4.36
C THR A 166 -13.41 1.74 -4.48
N ILE A 167 -12.88 0.56 -4.20
CA ILE A 167 -13.62 -0.71 -4.26
C ILE A 167 -13.90 -1.14 -2.83
N ILE A 168 -15.16 -1.43 -2.51
CA ILE A 168 -15.61 -1.85 -1.18
C ILE A 168 -16.39 -3.14 -1.33
N ALA A 169 -16.10 -4.12 -0.50
CA ALA A 169 -16.83 -5.38 -0.45
C ALA A 169 -17.27 -5.67 0.98
N SER A 170 -18.54 -6.03 1.15
CA SER A 170 -19.06 -6.41 2.47
C SER A 170 -18.54 -7.78 2.89
N SER A 171 -18.17 -7.91 4.16
CA SER A 171 -17.80 -9.18 4.79
C SER A 171 -19.01 -9.89 5.42
N GLU A 172 -20.21 -9.31 5.29
CA GLU A 172 -21.44 -9.89 5.83
C GLU A 172 -21.96 -11.03 4.94
N ALA A 173 -22.52 -12.05 5.59
CA ALA A 173 -23.10 -13.20 4.88
C ALA A 173 -24.39 -12.79 4.15
N SER A 174 -24.45 -13.05 2.85
CA SER A 174 -25.58 -12.78 1.99
C SER A 174 -25.76 -13.91 0.97
N LEU A 175 -26.96 -14.04 0.41
CA LEU A 175 -27.21 -14.92 -0.73
C LEU A 175 -26.55 -14.39 -2.03
N CYS A 176 -26.31 -13.09 -2.09
CA CYS A 176 -25.65 -12.43 -3.20
C CYS A 176 -24.73 -11.33 -2.67
N PRO A 177 -23.51 -11.67 -2.20
CA PRO A 177 -22.55 -10.68 -1.74
C PRO A 177 -22.22 -9.68 -2.87
N GLU A 178 -22.02 -8.43 -2.49
CA GLU A 178 -21.87 -7.33 -3.44
C GLU A 178 -20.50 -6.66 -3.28
N VAL A 179 -19.95 -6.22 -4.41
CA VAL A 179 -18.78 -5.35 -4.48
C VAL A 179 -19.19 -4.02 -5.08
N HIS A 180 -18.96 -2.94 -4.36
CA HIS A 180 -19.25 -1.58 -4.79
C HIS A 180 -17.99 -0.89 -5.29
N CYS A 181 -18.06 -0.35 -6.50
CA CYS A 181 -17.01 0.47 -7.09
C CYS A 181 -17.47 1.93 -7.07
N LEU A 182 -16.72 2.78 -6.37
CA LEU A 182 -16.96 4.22 -6.25
C LEU A 182 -15.90 4.99 -7.03
N PRO A 183 -16.25 5.66 -8.14
CA PRO A 183 -15.34 6.56 -8.80
C PRO A 183 -15.04 7.79 -7.91
N SER A 184 -13.86 8.40 -8.06
CA SER A 184 -13.52 9.66 -7.38
C SER A 184 -14.29 10.81 -8.01
N GLY A 185 -15.47 11.10 -7.47
CA GLY A 185 -16.31 12.23 -7.84
C GLY A 185 -17.70 12.07 -7.23
N SER A 186 -18.24 13.13 -6.61
CA SER A 186 -19.51 13.09 -5.87
C SER A 186 -20.70 12.64 -6.72
N ASN A 187 -20.63 12.80 -8.05
CA ASN A 187 -21.76 12.60 -8.95
C ASN A 187 -21.60 11.38 -9.87
N ALA A 188 -20.51 10.63 -9.74
CA ALA A 188 -20.30 9.47 -10.60
C ALA A 188 -21.20 8.31 -10.15
N PRO A 189 -21.84 7.58 -11.09
CA PRO A 189 -22.73 6.48 -10.72
C PRO A 189 -21.96 5.38 -9.98
N LYS A 190 -22.47 4.99 -8.81
CA LYS A 190 -22.00 3.82 -8.06
C LYS A 190 -22.26 2.58 -8.90
N GLN A 191 -21.24 1.75 -9.09
CA GLN A 191 -21.40 0.45 -9.71
C GLN A 191 -21.42 -0.64 -8.65
N THR A 192 -22.37 -1.56 -8.75
CA THR A 192 -22.43 -2.77 -7.93
C THR A 192 -22.15 -4.00 -8.80
N LEU A 193 -21.20 -4.83 -8.36
CA LEU A 193 -20.86 -6.11 -8.96
C LEU A 193 -21.37 -7.23 -8.05
N LEU A 194 -22.19 -8.12 -8.60
CA LEU A 194 -22.81 -9.21 -7.85
C LEU A 194 -21.93 -10.45 -7.86
N CYS A 195 -21.65 -11.00 -6.68
CA CYS A 195 -20.82 -12.20 -6.50
C CYS A 195 -21.67 -13.47 -6.34
N GLY A 196 -22.72 -13.61 -7.15
CA GLY A 196 -23.62 -14.75 -7.08
C GLY A 196 -22.93 -16.08 -7.40
N SER A 197 -23.21 -17.10 -6.59
CA SER A 197 -22.82 -18.49 -6.86
C SER A 197 -24.02 -19.26 -7.43
N PRO A 198 -23.87 -19.98 -8.55
CA PRO A 198 -24.95 -20.82 -9.08
C PRO A 198 -25.19 -22.08 -8.23
N ARG A 199 -24.25 -22.47 -7.37
CA ARG A 199 -24.31 -23.74 -6.62
C ARG A 199 -24.80 -23.58 -5.19
N HIS A 200 -24.53 -22.44 -4.57
CA HIS A 200 -24.81 -22.24 -3.15
C HIS A 200 -26.12 -21.49 -2.94
N ARG A 201 -27.04 -22.16 -2.25
CA ARG A 201 -28.33 -21.56 -1.78
C ARG A 201 -28.26 -21.03 -0.35
N GLN A 202 -27.16 -21.27 0.35
CA GLN A 202 -26.94 -20.75 1.70
C GLN A 202 -26.20 -19.41 1.64
N PRO A 203 -26.41 -18.50 2.61
CA PRO A 203 -25.64 -17.28 2.69
C PRO A 203 -24.13 -17.55 2.81
N PHE A 204 -23.35 -16.81 2.05
CA PHE A 204 -21.87 -16.82 2.09
C PHE A 204 -21.36 -15.38 2.07
N HIS A 205 -20.08 -15.16 2.33
CA HIS A 205 -19.51 -13.81 2.39
C HIS A 205 -18.20 -13.71 1.61
N ILE A 206 -17.78 -12.47 1.35
CA ILE A 206 -16.49 -12.17 0.72
C ILE A 206 -15.41 -12.24 1.80
N THR A 207 -14.38 -13.04 1.54
CA THR A 207 -13.32 -13.35 2.51
C THR A 207 -12.03 -12.61 2.19
N ALA A 208 -11.77 -12.35 0.90
CA ALA A 208 -10.66 -11.55 0.46
C ALA A 208 -10.96 -10.93 -0.92
N VAL A 209 -10.22 -9.87 -1.25
CA VAL A 209 -10.23 -9.21 -2.56
C VAL A 209 -8.81 -8.91 -2.99
N ALA A 210 -8.52 -9.02 -4.29
CA ALA A 210 -7.20 -8.73 -4.84
C ALA A 210 -7.32 -8.01 -6.18
N LEU A 211 -6.70 -6.84 -6.29
CA LEU A 211 -6.59 -6.11 -7.54
C LEU A 211 -5.45 -6.67 -8.40
N ASP A 212 -5.66 -6.71 -9.71
CA ASP A 212 -4.62 -7.03 -10.68
C ASP A 212 -3.54 -5.96 -10.67
N GLN A 213 -2.32 -6.43 -10.46
CA GLN A 213 -1.11 -5.63 -10.34
C GLN A 213 -0.36 -5.50 -11.66
N SER A 214 -0.84 -6.13 -12.73
CA SER A 214 -0.26 -5.99 -14.07
C SER A 214 -0.58 -4.62 -14.68
N PRO A 215 0.24 -4.11 -15.62
CA PRO A 215 -0.04 -2.86 -16.31
C PRO A 215 -1.44 -2.91 -16.96
N PRO A 216 -2.33 -1.93 -16.69
CA PRO A 216 -3.70 -1.98 -17.17
C PRO A 216 -3.69 -1.87 -18.70
N LEU A 217 -4.22 -2.89 -19.36
CA LEU A 217 -4.51 -2.84 -20.79
C LEU A 217 -5.76 -1.99 -20.96
N SER A 218 -5.66 -0.87 -21.69
CA SER A 218 -6.82 -0.07 -22.12
C SER A 218 -7.68 0.53 -20.99
N GLY A 219 -7.10 0.81 -19.82
CA GLY A 219 -7.84 1.42 -18.69
C GLY A 219 -8.84 0.47 -18.01
N VAL A 220 -8.73 -0.83 -18.29
CA VAL A 220 -9.47 -1.89 -17.63
C VAL A 220 -8.69 -2.38 -16.42
N LEU A 221 -9.37 -2.48 -15.29
CA LEU A 221 -8.85 -3.09 -14.07
C LEU A 221 -9.40 -4.51 -13.97
N HIS A 222 -8.60 -5.48 -13.50
CA HIS A 222 -9.16 -6.76 -13.09
C HIS A 222 -9.20 -6.86 -11.56
N LEU A 223 -10.28 -7.42 -11.03
CA LEU A 223 -10.49 -7.62 -9.60
C LEU A 223 -10.85 -9.08 -9.34
N ALA A 224 -10.04 -9.76 -8.52
CA ALA A 224 -10.38 -11.07 -7.98
C ALA A 224 -11.10 -10.93 -6.64
N VAL A 225 -12.22 -11.64 -6.47
CA VAL A 225 -13.05 -11.66 -5.27
C VAL A 225 -13.17 -13.11 -4.81
N PHE A 226 -12.83 -13.38 -3.55
CA PHE A 226 -12.84 -14.72 -2.97
C PHE A 226 -13.99 -14.87 -1.99
N LEU A 227 -14.68 -16.01 -2.05
CA LEU A 227 -15.87 -16.30 -1.27
C LEU A 227 -15.56 -17.32 -0.17
N SER A 228 -16.34 -17.29 0.92
CA SER A 228 -16.22 -18.26 2.03
C SER A 228 -16.50 -19.72 1.62
N THR A 229 -17.03 -19.93 0.41
CA THR A 229 -17.25 -21.24 -0.21
C THR A 229 -15.98 -21.82 -0.86
N GLY A 230 -14.89 -21.04 -0.96
CA GLY A 230 -13.70 -21.38 -1.73
C GLY A 230 -13.81 -21.08 -3.23
N GLU A 231 -14.96 -20.57 -3.67
CA GLU A 231 -15.13 -20.01 -5.01
C GLU A 231 -14.40 -18.67 -5.13
N PHE A 232 -14.00 -18.30 -6.35
CA PHE A 232 -13.56 -16.94 -6.63
C PHE A 232 -14.01 -16.48 -8.01
N ILE A 233 -14.18 -15.17 -8.13
CA ILE A 233 -14.68 -14.50 -9.32
C ILE A 233 -13.68 -13.44 -9.74
N VAL A 234 -13.36 -13.36 -11.03
CA VAL A 234 -12.53 -12.28 -11.58
C VAL A 234 -13.41 -11.37 -12.41
N PHE A 235 -13.51 -10.10 -12.02
CA PHE A 235 -14.20 -9.05 -12.75
C PHE A 235 -13.24 -8.25 -13.61
N SER A 236 -13.76 -7.74 -14.73
CA SER A 236 -13.16 -6.72 -15.58
C SER A 236 -13.90 -5.41 -15.33
N ILE A 237 -13.23 -4.41 -14.78
CA ILE A 237 -13.80 -3.14 -14.34
C ILE A 237 -13.32 -2.02 -15.25
N HIS A 238 -14.25 -1.38 -15.97
CA HIS A 238 -13.96 -0.27 -16.85
C HIS A 238 -14.03 1.05 -16.07
N GLN A 239 -12.90 1.75 -15.91
CA GLN A 239 -12.84 2.98 -15.11
C GLN A 239 -13.69 4.14 -15.68
N LEU A 240 -13.73 4.27 -17.00
CA LEU A 240 -14.43 5.38 -17.68
C LEU A 240 -15.90 5.06 -17.98
N ASN A 241 -16.24 3.78 -18.11
CA ASN A 241 -17.59 3.32 -18.35
C ASN A 241 -17.91 2.18 -17.40
N PRO A 242 -18.24 2.47 -16.13
CA PRO A 242 -18.52 1.45 -15.13
C PRO A 242 -19.57 0.44 -15.63
N SER A 243 -20.62 0.87 -16.33
CA SER A 243 -21.66 -0.03 -16.86
C SER A 243 -21.14 -1.12 -17.82
N ALA A 244 -19.95 -0.95 -18.42
CA ALA A 244 -19.30 -1.97 -19.24
C ALA A 244 -18.53 -3.03 -18.43
N SER A 245 -18.38 -2.86 -17.11
CA SER A 245 -17.72 -3.84 -16.27
C SER A 245 -18.48 -5.17 -16.27
N SER A 246 -17.73 -6.26 -16.34
CA SER A 246 -18.30 -7.60 -16.54
C SER A 246 -17.53 -8.66 -15.74
N ARG A 247 -18.18 -9.79 -15.50
CA ARG A 247 -17.57 -10.97 -14.89
C ARG A 247 -16.78 -11.73 -15.97
N LYS A 248 -15.45 -11.82 -15.80
CA LYS A 248 -14.54 -12.47 -16.75
C LYS A 248 -14.37 -13.96 -16.48
N PHE A 249 -14.07 -14.31 -15.23
CA PHE A 249 -13.86 -15.71 -14.85
C PHE A 249 -14.61 -16.07 -13.56
N THR A 250 -14.94 -17.35 -13.40
CA THR A 250 -15.52 -17.90 -12.17
C THR A 250 -14.90 -19.26 -11.90
N TYR A 251 -14.21 -19.39 -10.77
CA TYR A 251 -13.68 -20.65 -10.28
C TYR A 251 -14.65 -21.26 -9.30
N VAL A 252 -15.06 -22.50 -9.56
CA VAL A 252 -15.89 -23.27 -8.65
C VAL A 252 -15.13 -24.54 -8.26
N PRO A 253 -14.76 -24.72 -6.98
CA PRO A 253 -14.07 -25.93 -6.55
C PRO A 253 -15.01 -27.14 -6.71
N THR A 254 -14.45 -28.25 -7.19
CA THR A 254 -15.21 -29.50 -7.34
C THR A 254 -15.46 -30.19 -6.00
N ARG A 255 -14.56 -30.00 -5.03
CA ARG A 255 -14.63 -30.55 -3.68
C ARG A 255 -14.05 -29.57 -2.67
N ALA A 256 -14.64 -29.56 -1.48
CA ALA A 256 -14.06 -28.89 -0.33
C ALA A 256 -12.76 -29.60 0.09
N THR A 257 -11.65 -28.87 0.07
CA THR A 257 -10.30 -29.32 0.46
C THR A 257 -9.63 -28.20 1.25
N SER A 258 -8.49 -28.46 1.92
CA SER A 258 -7.78 -27.42 2.71
C SER A 258 -7.44 -26.17 1.90
N ARG A 259 -7.19 -26.31 0.59
CA ARG A 259 -6.92 -25.20 -0.34
C ARG A 259 -8.15 -24.36 -0.69
N THR A 260 -9.35 -24.92 -0.54
CA THR A 260 -10.64 -24.27 -0.86
C THR A 260 -11.42 -23.91 0.39
N LEU A 261 -10.80 -24.01 1.58
CA LEU A 261 -11.30 -23.33 2.77
C LEU A 261 -11.30 -21.81 2.52
N PRO A 262 -12.04 -21.02 3.32
CA PRO A 262 -12.08 -19.57 3.19
C PRO A 262 -10.71 -18.97 2.91
N ILE A 263 -10.64 -18.12 1.88
CA ILE A 263 -9.39 -17.52 1.43
C ILE A 263 -9.15 -16.25 2.24
N ILE A 264 -8.10 -16.25 3.06
CA ILE A 264 -7.75 -15.10 3.91
C ILE A 264 -7.02 -14.01 3.14
N GLN A 265 -6.27 -14.37 2.09
CA GLN A 265 -5.53 -13.43 1.26
C GLN A 265 -5.41 -13.91 -0.18
N GLY A 266 -5.34 -12.95 -1.11
CA GLY A 266 -4.99 -13.20 -2.49
C GLY A 266 -4.12 -12.09 -3.06
N VAL A 267 -3.30 -12.44 -4.06
CA VAL A 267 -2.53 -11.48 -4.86
C VAL A 267 -2.64 -11.87 -6.32
N TYR A 268 -2.79 -10.86 -7.18
CA TYR A 268 -3.09 -11.08 -8.59
C TYR A 268 -2.18 -10.26 -9.47
N HIS A 269 -1.46 -10.89 -10.39
CA HIS A 269 -0.74 -10.18 -11.45
C HIS A 269 -0.95 -10.97 -12.74
N HIS A 270 -1.85 -10.50 -13.60
CA HIS A 270 -2.26 -11.25 -14.77
C HIS A 270 -1.06 -11.76 -15.60
N PRO A 271 -1.05 -13.04 -16.01
CA PRO A 271 -2.08 -14.07 -15.79
C PRO A 271 -2.02 -14.85 -14.46
N LEU A 272 -1.07 -14.60 -13.56
CA LEU A 272 -0.91 -15.37 -12.31
C LEU A 272 -1.79 -14.85 -11.17
N LEU A 273 -2.67 -15.70 -10.65
CA LEU A 273 -3.43 -15.46 -9.42
C LEU A 273 -2.97 -16.43 -8.32
N ILE A 274 -2.76 -15.92 -7.11
CA ILE A 274 -2.34 -16.72 -5.96
C ILE A 274 -3.31 -16.46 -4.80
N SER A 275 -3.78 -17.54 -4.16
CA SER A 275 -4.61 -17.49 -2.97
C SER A 275 -3.93 -18.17 -1.78
N LEU A 276 -4.28 -17.73 -0.57
CA LEU A 276 -3.89 -18.33 0.70
C LEU A 276 -5.16 -18.61 1.51
N SER A 277 -5.41 -19.87 1.84
CA SER A 277 -6.56 -20.28 2.66
C SER A 277 -6.30 -20.14 4.16
N GLU A 278 -7.37 -20.20 4.97
CA GLU A 278 -7.29 -20.27 6.44
C GLU A 278 -6.43 -21.42 6.96
N ALA A 279 -6.38 -22.55 6.23
CA ALA A 279 -5.50 -23.68 6.55
C ALA A 279 -4.05 -23.47 6.05
N PHE A 280 -3.63 -22.23 5.80
CA PHE A 280 -2.27 -21.88 5.35
C PHE A 280 -1.82 -22.65 4.11
N THR A 281 -2.78 -22.92 3.22
CA THR A 281 -2.52 -23.58 1.94
C THR A 281 -2.46 -22.53 0.83
N LEU A 282 -1.30 -22.39 0.20
CA LEU A 282 -1.06 -21.45 -0.90
C LEU A 282 -1.35 -22.14 -2.24
N SER A 283 -2.22 -21.57 -3.06
CA SER A 283 -2.60 -22.14 -4.37
C SER A 283 -2.29 -21.18 -5.50
N LEU A 284 -1.68 -21.70 -6.57
CA LEU A 284 -1.35 -20.96 -7.79
C LEU A 284 -2.37 -21.30 -8.88
N TYR A 285 -2.85 -20.27 -9.55
CA TYR A 285 -3.79 -20.35 -10.66
C TYR A 285 -3.24 -19.57 -11.86
N ASP A 286 -3.33 -20.19 -13.02
CA ASP A 286 -3.03 -19.58 -14.30
C ASP A 286 -4.32 -19.17 -15.00
N LEU A 287 -4.40 -17.88 -15.33
CA LEU A 287 -5.53 -17.23 -15.99
C LEU A 287 -5.18 -16.78 -17.43
N SER A 288 -4.12 -17.35 -18.03
CA SER A 288 -3.69 -16.98 -19.39
C SER A 288 -4.66 -17.49 -20.46
N SER A 289 -5.39 -18.56 -20.17
CA SER A 289 -6.41 -19.16 -21.05
C SER A 289 -7.82 -18.69 -20.68
N GLU A 290 -8.80 -19.04 -21.50
CA GLU A 290 -10.22 -18.80 -21.19
C GLU A 290 -10.71 -19.58 -19.96
N THR A 291 -9.96 -20.61 -19.55
CA THR A 291 -10.26 -21.43 -18.38
C THR A 291 -9.26 -21.20 -17.26
N ILE A 292 -9.73 -21.27 -16.02
CA ILE A 292 -8.88 -21.16 -14.85
C ILE A 292 -8.18 -22.49 -14.64
N SER A 293 -6.85 -22.51 -14.76
CA SER A 293 -6.04 -23.70 -14.48
C SER A 293 -5.39 -23.59 -13.10
N HIS A 294 -5.69 -24.51 -12.19
CA HIS A 294 -4.95 -24.64 -10.94
C HIS A 294 -3.64 -25.39 -11.21
N THR A 295 -2.49 -24.77 -10.93
CA THR A 295 -1.19 -25.32 -11.32
C THR A 295 -0.44 -25.98 -10.16
N GLN A 296 -0.47 -25.39 -8.97
CA GLN A 296 0.30 -25.89 -7.83
C GLN A 296 -0.33 -25.51 -6.49
N THR A 297 -0.22 -26.41 -5.51
CA THR A 297 -0.56 -26.16 -4.10
C THR A 297 0.68 -26.33 -3.24
N LEU A 298 0.93 -25.39 -2.33
CA LEU A 298 1.99 -25.45 -1.31
C LEU A 298 1.38 -25.37 0.09
N THR A 299 1.95 -26.10 1.04
CA THR A 299 1.55 -26.11 2.44
C THR A 299 2.78 -25.93 3.34
N ALA A 300 2.57 -25.36 4.52
CA ALA A 300 3.63 -25.25 5.51
C ALA A 300 3.09 -25.45 6.94
N TYR A 301 3.85 -26.18 7.76
CA TYR A 301 3.49 -26.51 9.14
C TYR A 301 4.02 -25.51 10.18
N THR A 302 4.83 -24.55 9.75
CA THR A 302 5.53 -23.59 10.64
C THR A 302 5.16 -22.14 10.36
N THR A 303 4.04 -21.93 9.65
CA THR A 303 3.54 -20.62 9.24
C THR A 303 2.15 -20.39 9.78
N PHE A 304 1.93 -19.26 10.43
CA PHE A 304 0.69 -18.95 11.13
C PHE A 304 0.21 -17.54 10.79
N PRO A 305 -1.09 -17.26 10.99
CA PRO A 305 -1.61 -15.91 10.83
C PRO A 305 -1.17 -15.02 11.99
N PRO A 306 -1.15 -13.68 11.79
CA PRO A 306 -1.46 -12.98 10.55
C PRO A 306 -0.38 -13.16 9.47
N SER A 307 -0.76 -12.93 8.22
CA SER A 307 0.14 -13.03 7.06
C SER A 307 0.02 -11.82 6.13
N SER A 308 0.97 -11.64 5.22
CA SER A 308 0.84 -10.72 4.09
C SER A 308 1.53 -11.26 2.85
N LEU A 309 0.92 -11.04 1.69
CA LEU A 309 1.45 -11.42 0.37
C LEU A 309 1.81 -10.18 -0.46
N VAL A 310 2.95 -10.23 -1.14
CA VAL A 310 3.36 -9.23 -2.15
C VAL A 310 3.83 -9.95 -3.40
N LEU A 311 3.16 -9.73 -4.52
CA LEU A 311 3.52 -10.30 -5.82
C LEU A 311 4.20 -9.23 -6.69
N SER A 312 5.22 -9.62 -7.44
CA SER A 312 5.91 -8.72 -8.37
C SER A 312 6.36 -9.50 -9.60
N ALA A 313 6.18 -8.94 -10.79
CA ALA A 313 6.77 -9.49 -12.00
C ALA A 313 8.26 -9.13 -12.09
N GLN A 314 9.08 -10.05 -12.63
CA GLN A 314 10.50 -9.87 -12.84
C GLN A 314 10.82 -9.87 -14.34
N PRO A 315 11.12 -8.70 -14.93
CA PRO A 315 11.59 -8.63 -16.32
C PRO A 315 13.01 -9.18 -16.46
N PRO A 316 13.38 -9.83 -17.59
CA PRO A 316 12.53 -10.23 -18.72
C PRO A 316 11.82 -11.59 -18.49
N GLY A 317 10.56 -11.70 -18.90
CA GLY A 317 9.83 -12.98 -18.99
C GLY A 317 8.66 -13.16 -18.02
N ASN A 318 8.03 -14.34 -18.07
CA ASN A 318 6.91 -14.78 -17.22
C ASN A 318 7.40 -15.27 -15.85
N ARG A 319 8.28 -14.50 -15.20
CA ARG A 319 8.79 -14.80 -13.86
C ARG A 319 8.15 -13.86 -12.85
N TYR A 320 7.76 -14.44 -11.72
CA TYR A 320 7.14 -13.71 -10.63
C TYR A 320 7.88 -14.01 -9.34
N LYS A 321 8.01 -12.97 -8.51
CA LYS A 321 8.48 -13.09 -7.14
C LYS A 321 7.32 -12.83 -6.22
N LEU A 322 6.96 -13.84 -5.43
CA LEU A 322 6.04 -13.73 -4.32
C LEU A 322 6.82 -13.64 -3.01
N VAL A 323 6.50 -12.66 -2.18
CA VAL A 323 6.99 -12.53 -0.81
C VAL A 323 5.82 -12.78 0.13
N LEU A 324 5.90 -13.86 0.90
CA LEU A 324 4.94 -14.24 1.93
C LEU A 324 5.56 -13.96 3.30
N THR A 325 4.94 -13.06 4.07
CA THR A 325 5.31 -12.75 5.45
C THR A 325 4.27 -13.36 6.40
N TYR A 326 4.70 -13.90 7.54
CA TYR A 326 3.83 -14.66 8.44
C TYR A 326 4.37 -14.70 9.87
N ALA A 327 3.49 -15.02 10.82
CA ALA A 327 3.87 -15.27 12.21
C ALA A 327 4.57 -16.64 12.36
N VAL A 328 5.63 -16.66 13.18
CA VAL A 328 6.42 -17.86 13.49
C VAL A 328 6.41 -18.09 15.00
N PRO A 329 5.89 -19.23 15.50
CA PRO A 329 5.89 -19.52 16.92
C PRO A 329 7.31 -19.74 17.43
N ILE A 330 7.56 -19.24 18.64
CA ILE A 330 8.79 -19.41 19.41
C ILE A 330 8.40 -19.99 20.77
N PHE A 331 8.95 -21.16 21.07
CA PHE A 331 8.76 -21.81 22.37
C PHE A 331 9.18 -20.88 23.53
N PRO A 332 8.44 -20.83 24.66
CA PRO A 332 7.25 -21.62 24.95
C PRO A 332 5.93 -21.07 24.39
N VAL A 333 5.73 -19.74 24.40
CA VAL A 333 4.43 -19.11 24.09
C VAL A 333 4.59 -17.74 23.42
N HIS A 334 5.62 -17.59 22.57
CA HIS A 334 5.87 -16.32 21.89
C HIS A 334 5.79 -16.49 20.38
N PHE A 335 5.84 -15.38 19.68
CA PHE A 335 5.87 -15.32 18.24
C PHE A 335 6.96 -14.34 17.78
N SER A 336 7.47 -14.61 16.59
CA SER A 336 8.27 -13.70 15.77
C SER A 336 7.70 -13.68 14.36
N ILE A 337 8.48 -13.14 13.44
CA ILE A 337 8.11 -12.97 12.05
C ILE A 337 9.04 -13.75 11.13
N GLY A 338 8.44 -14.41 10.15
CA GLY A 338 9.12 -15.11 9.06
C GLY A 338 8.73 -14.52 7.72
N VAL A 339 9.64 -14.64 6.76
CA VAL A 339 9.41 -14.24 5.37
C VAL A 339 9.91 -15.34 4.45
N THR A 340 9.06 -15.78 3.54
CA THR A 340 9.41 -16.73 2.48
C THR A 340 9.26 -16.04 1.12
N GLU A 341 10.31 -16.11 0.33
CA GLU A 341 10.32 -15.71 -1.07
C GLU A 341 10.13 -16.95 -1.94
N LEU A 342 9.20 -16.85 -2.88
CA LEU A 342 8.93 -17.86 -3.91
C LEU A 342 9.20 -17.24 -5.28
N ILE A 343 10.03 -17.88 -6.09
CA ILE A 343 10.22 -17.55 -7.50
C ILE A 343 9.36 -18.50 -8.31
N ILE A 344 8.44 -17.92 -9.08
CA ILE A 344 7.47 -18.63 -9.91
C ILE A 344 7.84 -18.36 -11.36
N SER A 345 7.84 -19.41 -12.19
CA SER A 345 8.07 -19.28 -13.62
C SER A 345 6.88 -19.87 -14.38
N GLY A 346 6.40 -19.12 -15.37
CA GLY A 346 5.55 -19.66 -16.43
C GLY A 346 6.41 -20.33 -17.49
N SER A 347 6.00 -21.51 -17.96
CA SER A 347 6.66 -22.17 -19.09
C SER A 347 6.25 -21.47 -20.39
N THR A 348 7.18 -20.82 -21.08
CA THR A 348 6.95 -20.30 -22.44
C THR A 348 7.28 -21.34 -23.52
N THR A 349 7.96 -22.43 -23.15
CA THR A 349 8.38 -23.48 -24.08
C THR A 349 7.27 -24.52 -24.22
N SER A 350 6.67 -24.55 -25.40
CA SER A 350 5.87 -25.65 -25.95
C SER A 350 6.72 -26.91 -26.14
N SER A 351 7.29 -27.43 -25.05
CA SER A 351 7.83 -28.79 -25.06
C SER A 351 6.64 -29.74 -25.16
N ALA A 352 6.56 -30.50 -26.26
CA ALA A 352 5.42 -31.36 -26.62
C ALA A 352 5.07 -32.46 -25.59
N LEU A 353 5.88 -32.62 -24.53
CA LEU A 353 5.72 -33.64 -23.50
C LEU A 353 5.31 -33.08 -22.13
N ALA A 354 5.35 -31.77 -21.92
CA ALA A 354 4.84 -31.15 -20.70
C ALA A 354 3.49 -30.48 -21.01
N PRO A 355 2.46 -30.58 -20.14
CA PRO A 355 1.24 -29.81 -20.31
C PRO A 355 1.63 -28.33 -20.43
N ALA A 356 1.34 -27.75 -21.60
CA ALA A 356 1.84 -26.44 -21.98
C ALA A 356 1.46 -25.37 -20.94
N GLY A 357 2.42 -24.50 -20.61
CA GLY A 357 2.13 -23.22 -19.95
C GLY A 357 2.08 -23.18 -18.41
N SER A 358 2.12 -24.30 -17.68
CA SER A 358 1.82 -24.25 -16.24
C SER A 358 2.80 -23.40 -15.42
N MET A 359 2.25 -22.45 -14.64
CA MET A 359 2.98 -21.65 -13.65
C MET A 359 3.41 -22.53 -12.47
N SER A 360 4.70 -22.61 -12.19
CA SER A 360 5.22 -23.40 -11.08
C SER A 360 6.31 -22.67 -10.29
N VAL A 361 6.41 -22.99 -9.00
CA VAL A 361 7.45 -22.50 -8.10
C VAL A 361 8.77 -23.22 -8.41
N ILE A 362 9.78 -22.45 -8.81
CA ILE A 362 11.12 -22.95 -9.15
C ILE A 362 12.14 -22.74 -8.03
N SER A 363 11.87 -21.84 -7.07
CA SER A 363 12.76 -21.57 -5.95
C SER A 363 11.99 -21.07 -4.74
N THR A 364 12.43 -21.50 -3.55
CA THR A 364 11.89 -21.09 -2.25
C THR A 364 13.04 -20.72 -1.32
N ARG A 365 13.01 -19.55 -0.70
CA ARG A 365 14.02 -19.10 0.28
C ARG A 365 13.33 -18.44 1.45
N THR A 366 13.75 -18.75 2.68
CA THR A 366 13.11 -18.24 3.91
C THR A 366 14.11 -17.49 4.79
N ALA A 367 13.66 -16.39 5.40
CA ALA A 367 14.36 -15.66 6.44
C ALA A 367 13.46 -15.53 7.67
N ARG A 368 14.06 -15.59 8.87
CA ARG A 368 13.34 -15.38 10.14
C ARG A 368 14.00 -14.22 10.91
N ALA A 369 13.20 -13.51 11.69
CA ALA A 369 13.70 -12.44 12.56
C ALA A 369 14.52 -12.98 13.75
N LEU A 370 14.15 -14.17 14.22
CA LEU A 370 14.90 -14.93 15.21
C LEU A 370 15.42 -16.20 14.54
N ASP A 371 16.73 -16.31 14.44
CA ASP A 371 17.42 -17.51 13.96
C ASP A 371 18.44 -17.93 15.01
N VAL A 372 18.23 -19.10 15.62
CA VAL A 372 19.10 -19.61 16.69
C VAL A 372 20.28 -20.31 16.01
N PRO A 373 21.50 -19.76 16.06
CA PRO A 373 22.62 -20.40 15.38
C PRO A 373 22.92 -21.74 16.06
N PRO A 374 23.20 -22.81 15.28
CA PRO A 374 23.58 -24.09 15.86
C PRO A 374 24.97 -24.01 16.49
N GLY A 375 25.18 -24.78 17.58
CA GLY A 375 26.50 -24.97 18.20
C GLY A 375 26.84 -23.97 19.31
N TRP A 376 28.14 -23.86 19.62
CA TRP A 376 28.66 -23.00 20.67
C TRP A 376 28.69 -21.53 20.20
N LEU A 377 28.11 -20.66 21.00
CA LEU A 377 28.04 -19.23 20.75
C LEU A 377 29.09 -18.52 21.59
N ASP A 378 29.87 -17.64 20.95
CA ASP A 378 30.69 -16.68 21.68
C ASP A 378 29.80 -15.64 22.41
N GLN A 379 30.43 -14.84 23.26
CA GLN A 379 29.71 -13.89 24.10
C GLN A 379 29.00 -12.80 23.27
N GLU A 380 29.54 -12.42 22.11
CA GLU A 380 28.96 -11.39 21.24
C GLU A 380 27.69 -11.90 20.54
N LYS A 381 27.74 -13.13 20.01
CA LYS A 381 26.56 -13.83 19.46
C LYS A 381 25.51 -14.04 20.54
N MET A 382 25.90 -14.40 21.76
CA MET A 382 24.97 -14.54 22.90
C MET A 382 24.28 -13.22 23.27
N ARG A 383 24.97 -12.07 23.17
CA ARG A 383 24.34 -10.75 23.37
C ARG A 383 23.36 -10.44 22.25
N SER A 384 23.80 -10.60 21.00
CA SER A 384 22.93 -10.40 19.81
C SER A 384 21.68 -11.29 19.85
N MET A 385 21.81 -12.52 20.33
CA MET A 385 20.72 -13.45 20.54
C MET A 385 19.76 -12.99 21.63
N ARG A 386 20.26 -12.46 22.76
CA ARG A 386 19.41 -11.90 23.81
C ARG A 386 18.62 -10.69 23.32
N ASP A 387 19.24 -9.82 22.51
CA ASP A 387 18.56 -8.67 21.93
C ASP A 387 17.48 -9.10 20.94
N GLN A 388 17.73 -10.13 20.13
CA GLN A 388 16.70 -10.72 19.27
C GLN A 388 15.56 -11.35 20.08
N TRP A 389 15.91 -12.08 21.14
CA TRP A 389 14.96 -12.75 22.03
C TRP A 389 14.06 -11.77 22.78
N GLY A 390 14.59 -10.59 23.14
CA GLY A 390 13.82 -9.52 23.77
C GLY A 390 12.69 -8.96 22.91
N ARG A 391 12.74 -9.17 21.58
CA ARG A 391 11.75 -8.68 20.62
C ARG A 391 10.61 -9.66 20.33
N LYS A 392 10.56 -10.81 21.00
CA LYS A 392 9.47 -11.77 20.82
C LYS A 392 8.16 -11.19 21.36
N LEU A 393 7.05 -11.53 20.72
CA LEU A 393 5.71 -11.03 21.10
C LEU A 393 4.86 -12.16 21.64
N LEU A 394 4.00 -11.89 22.62
CA LEU A 394 3.03 -12.90 23.09
C LEU A 394 1.93 -13.15 22.06
N ARG A 395 1.51 -12.10 21.36
CA ARG A 395 0.49 -12.13 20.31
C ARG A 395 0.88 -11.16 19.21
N ILE A 396 0.47 -11.48 17.99
CA ILE A 396 0.63 -10.62 16.83
C ILE A 396 -0.77 -10.28 16.34
N GLN A 397 -1.08 -8.99 16.23
CA GLN A 397 -2.36 -8.55 15.68
C GLN A 397 -2.32 -8.56 14.15
N ASP A 398 -1.28 -7.96 13.57
CA ASP A 398 -1.14 -7.79 12.13
C ASP A 398 0.33 -7.82 11.71
N THR A 399 0.58 -8.19 10.46
CA THR A 399 1.88 -8.12 9.83
C THR A 399 1.72 -7.67 8.38
N GLN A 400 2.55 -6.75 7.92
CA GLN A 400 2.54 -6.29 6.53
C GLN A 400 3.94 -6.20 5.96
N SER A 401 4.04 -6.41 4.64
CA SER A 401 5.26 -6.29 3.86
C SER A 401 5.00 -5.54 2.56
N ASP A 402 5.97 -4.75 2.11
CA ASP A 402 6.02 -4.17 0.76
C ASP A 402 7.12 -4.82 -0.11
N GLY A 403 7.72 -5.92 0.38
CA GLY A 403 8.83 -6.62 -0.25
C GLY A 403 10.22 -6.03 0.06
N LYS A 404 10.30 -4.90 0.76
CA LYS A 404 11.54 -4.31 1.30
C LYS A 404 11.48 -4.14 2.82
N TRP A 405 10.37 -3.64 3.31
CA TRP A 405 10.07 -3.43 4.72
C TRP A 405 9.06 -4.46 5.18
N VAL A 406 9.21 -4.85 6.43
CA VAL A 406 8.32 -5.77 7.12
C VAL A 406 7.98 -5.13 8.46
N VAL A 407 6.69 -4.95 8.74
CA VAL A 407 6.21 -4.36 9.98
C VAL A 407 5.36 -5.38 10.72
N LEU A 408 5.63 -5.51 12.02
CA LEU A 408 4.94 -6.42 12.92
C LEU A 408 4.23 -5.62 14.01
N ALA A 409 2.90 -5.78 14.11
CA ALA A 409 2.08 -5.12 15.10
C ALA A 409 1.79 -6.07 16.28
N PRO A 410 2.12 -5.68 17.52
CA PRO A 410 1.79 -6.49 18.70
C PRO A 410 0.28 -6.61 18.90
N GLY A 411 -0.14 -7.80 19.31
CA GLY A 411 -1.50 -8.06 19.77
C GLY A 411 -1.69 -7.67 21.22
N GLU A 412 -2.94 -7.37 21.57
CA GLU A 412 -3.32 -7.07 22.95
C GLU A 412 -3.07 -8.29 23.84
N ALA A 413 -2.23 -8.11 24.86
CA ALA A 413 -1.97 -9.14 25.85
C ALA A 413 -3.30 -9.51 26.53
N PRO A 414 -3.57 -10.81 26.77
CA PRO A 414 -4.69 -11.19 27.61
C PRO A 414 -4.55 -10.43 28.94
N LEU A 415 -5.63 -9.78 29.38
CA LEU A 415 -5.64 -9.23 30.74
C LEU A 415 -5.24 -10.36 31.69
N PRO A 416 -4.29 -10.14 32.61
CA PRO A 416 -3.94 -11.16 33.57
C PRO A 416 -5.23 -11.56 34.28
N ILE A 417 -5.62 -12.82 34.11
CA ILE A 417 -6.73 -13.40 34.86
C ILE A 417 -6.36 -13.16 36.32
N GLN A 418 -7.10 -12.30 37.01
CA GLN A 418 -6.91 -12.09 38.44
C GLN A 418 -7.06 -13.45 39.09
N ALA A 419 -5.93 -14.07 39.45
CA ALA A 419 -5.96 -15.24 40.28
C ALA A 419 -6.67 -14.83 41.58
N PRO A 420 -7.65 -15.61 42.06
CA PRO A 420 -8.31 -15.32 43.33
C PRO A 420 -7.23 -15.16 44.40
N SER A 421 -7.33 -14.08 45.17
CA SER A 421 -6.38 -13.62 46.17
C SER A 421 -6.03 -14.71 47.20
N GLY A 422 -5.08 -15.57 46.85
CA GLY A 422 -4.39 -16.48 47.74
C GLY A 422 -3.07 -15.83 48.13
N SER A 423 -2.96 -15.40 49.38
CA SER A 423 -1.75 -14.87 50.00
C SER A 423 -0.61 -15.89 49.95
N ALA A 424 0.22 -15.82 48.91
CA ALA A 424 1.51 -16.48 48.88
C ALA A 424 2.56 -15.49 48.34
N SER A 425 3.26 -14.88 49.29
CA SER A 425 4.47 -14.10 49.10
C SER A 425 5.57 -14.96 48.47
N GLY A 426 6.02 -14.61 47.27
CA GLY A 426 7.21 -15.19 46.66
C GLY A 426 7.03 -15.58 45.20
N SER A 427 6.83 -14.60 44.31
CA SER A 427 7.03 -14.82 42.88
C SER A 427 7.73 -13.62 42.29
N SER A 428 8.93 -13.87 41.77
CA SER A 428 9.70 -12.96 40.95
C SER A 428 8.90 -12.63 39.70
N THR A 429 8.10 -11.57 39.79
CA THR A 429 7.45 -10.95 38.64
C THR A 429 8.54 -10.49 37.70
N TYR A 430 8.79 -11.25 36.64
CA TYR A 430 9.50 -10.76 35.47
C TYR A 430 8.68 -9.59 34.91
N GLN A 431 8.90 -8.39 35.46
CA GLN A 431 8.50 -7.16 34.82
C GLN A 431 9.28 -7.11 33.51
N LEU A 432 8.65 -7.60 32.43
CA LEU A 432 9.07 -7.33 31.06
C LEU A 432 9.01 -5.82 30.90
N SER A 433 10.15 -5.21 31.17
CA SER A 433 10.39 -3.78 31.18
C SER A 433 10.16 -3.18 29.79
N GLY A 434 9.31 -2.16 29.73
CA GLY A 434 9.58 -0.95 28.94
C GLY A 434 8.88 -0.78 27.60
N ASP A 435 8.48 -1.84 26.91
CA ASP A 435 7.84 -1.68 25.59
C ASP A 435 6.33 -1.43 25.77
N SER A 436 5.91 -0.19 25.49
CA SER A 436 4.49 0.16 25.38
C SER A 436 3.81 -0.86 24.46
N PRO A 437 2.66 -1.47 24.88
CA PRO A 437 1.97 -2.54 24.14
C PRO A 437 1.50 -2.13 22.74
N ALA A 438 1.75 -0.88 22.32
CA ALA A 438 1.44 -0.31 21.02
C ALA A 438 2.68 -0.12 20.10
N SER A 439 3.88 -0.56 20.49
CA SER A 439 5.09 -0.30 19.68
C SER A 439 5.23 -1.30 18.54
N LEU A 440 5.18 -0.83 17.29
CA LEU A 440 5.39 -1.69 16.12
C LEU A 440 6.87 -2.04 15.99
N GLN A 441 7.18 -3.24 15.50
CA GLN A 441 8.55 -3.61 15.16
C GLN A 441 8.79 -3.47 13.65
N LEU A 442 9.83 -2.73 13.28
CA LEU A 442 10.24 -2.54 11.89
C LEU A 442 11.45 -3.40 11.54
N TYR A 443 11.32 -4.19 10.49
CA TYR A 443 12.38 -5.01 9.92
C TYR A 443 12.66 -4.62 8.46
N ARG A 444 13.93 -4.71 8.08
CA ARG A 444 14.38 -4.58 6.70
C ARG A 444 14.62 -5.96 6.11
N LEU A 445 13.93 -6.25 5.02
CA LEU A 445 14.08 -7.45 4.23
C LEU A 445 15.13 -7.23 3.14
N PHE A 446 16.13 -8.10 3.11
CA PHE A 446 17.15 -8.15 2.07
C PHE A 446 17.04 -9.48 1.32
N LEU A 447 16.65 -9.39 0.05
CA LEU A 447 16.53 -10.52 -0.88
C LEU A 447 17.58 -10.37 -1.98
N PRO A 448 18.79 -10.95 -1.83
CA PRO A 448 19.81 -10.90 -2.86
C PRO A 448 19.34 -11.68 -4.11
N PRO A 449 19.72 -11.26 -5.33
CA PRO A 449 19.37 -11.98 -6.56
C PRO A 449 19.80 -13.45 -6.50
N ALA A 450 18.88 -14.36 -6.83
CA ALA A 450 19.15 -15.80 -6.86
C ALA A 450 19.88 -16.20 -8.16
N ASN A 451 21.06 -15.63 -8.39
CA ASN A 451 21.83 -15.87 -9.61
C ASN A 451 22.78 -17.07 -9.50
N SER A 452 23.03 -17.56 -8.28
CA SER A 452 23.91 -18.70 -8.01
C SER A 452 23.57 -19.37 -6.68
N VAL A 453 24.01 -20.63 -6.52
CA VAL A 453 23.94 -21.38 -5.26
C VAL A 453 24.76 -20.70 -4.15
N SER A 454 25.78 -19.91 -4.53
CA SER A 454 26.59 -19.09 -3.62
C SER A 454 25.96 -17.74 -3.25
N SER A 455 24.76 -17.43 -3.76
CA SER A 455 24.08 -16.19 -3.41
C SER A 455 23.79 -16.16 -1.90
N PRO A 456 23.99 -15.01 -1.23
CA PRO A 456 23.76 -14.93 0.21
C PRO A 456 22.31 -15.30 0.53
N PRO A 457 22.02 -15.89 1.69
CA PRO A 457 20.65 -16.19 2.08
C PRO A 457 19.86 -14.89 2.27
N PRO A 458 18.52 -14.94 2.11
CA PRO A 458 17.67 -13.81 2.46
C PRO A 458 17.88 -13.46 3.94
N LYS A 459 17.85 -12.17 4.25
CA LYS A 459 18.09 -11.67 5.61
C LYS A 459 16.96 -10.74 6.05
N LEU A 460 16.49 -10.93 7.28
CA LEU A 460 15.53 -10.05 7.94
C LEU A 460 16.21 -9.37 9.12
N THR A 461 16.40 -8.05 9.04
CA THR A 461 17.17 -7.29 10.04
C THR A 461 16.24 -6.33 10.77
N PHE A 462 16.16 -6.44 12.10
CA PHE A 462 15.46 -5.44 12.91
C PHE A 462 16.12 -4.08 12.77
N ILE A 463 15.31 -3.03 12.62
CA ILE A 463 15.78 -1.66 12.46
C ILE A 463 15.46 -0.81 13.68
N ARG A 464 14.19 -0.77 14.09
CA ARG A 464 13.71 0.05 15.23
C ARG A 464 12.27 -0.29 15.61
N TYR A 465 11.85 0.25 16.75
CA TYR A 465 10.45 0.34 17.11
C TYR A 465 9.80 1.60 16.51
N LEU A 466 8.50 1.53 16.21
CA LEU A 466 7.67 2.66 15.83
C LEU A 466 6.66 2.89 16.95
N HIS A 467 6.90 3.92 17.77
CA HIS A 467 6.07 4.22 18.93
C HIS A 467 4.92 5.14 18.55
N HIS A 468 3.67 4.72 18.76
CA HIS A 468 2.49 5.55 18.55
C HIS A 468 1.56 5.55 19.76
N THR A 469 0.66 6.54 19.82
CA THR A 469 -0.36 6.66 20.86
C THR A 469 -1.70 6.03 20.48
N ALA A 470 -1.84 5.45 19.28
CA ALA A 470 -3.09 4.86 18.77
C ALA A 470 -3.60 3.60 19.53
N GLY A 471 -3.09 3.31 20.72
CA GLY A 471 -3.48 2.12 21.49
C GLY A 471 -3.15 0.81 20.77
N ALA A 472 -3.91 -0.25 21.07
CA ALA A 472 -3.79 -1.52 20.35
C ALA A 472 -4.12 -1.32 18.87
N VAL A 473 -3.28 -1.84 17.98
CA VAL A 473 -3.52 -1.81 16.54
C VAL A 473 -4.77 -2.63 16.23
N SER A 474 -5.60 -2.15 15.31
CA SER A 474 -6.70 -2.91 14.73
C SER A 474 -6.29 -3.46 13.36
N SER A 475 -5.75 -2.59 12.50
CA SER A 475 -5.18 -2.98 11.21
C SER A 475 -4.06 -2.06 10.78
N MET A 476 -3.28 -2.54 9.82
CA MET A 476 -2.15 -1.83 9.24
C MET A 476 -2.11 -2.02 7.74
N ALA A 477 -1.67 -0.99 7.04
CA ALA A 477 -1.33 -1.05 5.63
C ALA A 477 0.12 -0.62 5.43
N LEU A 478 0.83 -1.35 4.59
CA LEU A 478 2.21 -1.03 4.22
C LEU A 478 2.34 -0.99 2.70
N ALA A 479 2.90 0.09 2.21
CA ALA A 479 3.34 0.24 0.83
C ALA A 479 4.42 1.32 0.79
N ASP A 480 5.42 1.17 -0.09
CA ASP A 480 6.29 2.28 -0.46
C ASP A 480 7.17 2.87 0.63
N GLY A 481 7.59 2.03 1.57
CA GLY A 481 8.25 2.51 2.77
C GLY A 481 7.38 3.47 3.58
N ARG A 482 6.06 3.42 3.42
CA ARG A 482 5.09 4.07 4.30
C ARG A 482 4.21 3.04 4.98
N CYS A 483 4.03 3.23 6.28
CA CYS A 483 3.17 2.40 7.09
C CYS A 483 2.05 3.27 7.65
N VAL A 484 0.80 2.83 7.48
CA VAL A 484 -0.37 3.46 8.08
C VAL A 484 -0.98 2.47 9.05
N THR A 485 -1.18 2.91 10.30
CA THR A 485 -1.82 2.10 11.33
C THR A 485 -3.13 2.72 11.77
N LEU A 486 -4.14 1.87 11.91
CA LEU A 486 -5.43 2.19 12.52
C LEU A 486 -5.50 1.54 13.90
N GLY A 487 -5.65 2.35 14.93
CA GLY A 487 -5.85 1.89 16.31
C GLY A 487 -7.29 1.43 16.57
N LYS A 488 -7.47 0.54 17.56
CA LYS A 488 -8.80 0.18 18.10
C LYS A 488 -9.50 1.37 18.77
N ASN A 489 -8.83 2.49 18.99
CA ASN A 489 -9.45 3.73 19.45
C ASN A 489 -9.77 4.70 18.29
N GLY A 490 -9.61 4.26 17.02
CA GLY A 490 -9.84 5.10 15.84
C GLY A 490 -8.67 6.04 15.49
N GLY A 491 -7.61 6.07 16.30
CA GLY A 491 -6.43 6.88 16.00
C GLY A 491 -5.71 6.38 14.75
N ILE A 492 -5.27 7.29 13.89
CA ILE A 492 -4.54 6.98 12.65
C ILE A 492 -3.15 7.59 12.72
N TRP A 493 -2.14 6.75 12.48
CA TRP A 493 -0.74 7.16 12.44
C TRP A 493 -0.11 6.76 11.12
N VAL A 494 0.78 7.61 10.62
CA VAL A 494 1.56 7.35 9.41
C VAL A 494 3.04 7.45 9.71
N TRP A 495 3.81 6.53 9.14
CA TRP A 495 5.26 6.48 9.24
C TRP A 495 5.89 6.53 7.85
N ASP A 496 6.95 7.32 7.71
CA ASP A 496 7.94 7.16 6.65
C ASP A 496 9.08 6.29 7.21
N LEU A 497 9.19 5.09 6.66
CA LEU A 497 10.11 4.06 7.14
C LEU A 497 11.56 4.31 6.70
N GLU A 498 11.79 5.12 5.67
CA GLU A 498 13.13 5.50 5.25
C GLU A 498 13.70 6.62 6.13
N SER A 499 12.87 7.62 6.47
CA SER A 499 13.30 8.75 7.31
C SER A 499 13.19 8.46 8.81
N GLY A 500 12.36 7.49 9.21
CA GLY A 500 12.04 7.25 10.61
C GLY A 500 11.10 8.29 11.23
N THR A 501 10.44 9.10 10.41
CA THR A 501 9.50 10.12 10.91
C THR A 501 8.07 9.57 10.92
N GLY A 502 7.32 9.86 11.97
CA GLY A 502 5.89 9.57 12.08
C GLY A 502 5.07 10.84 12.25
N ALA A 503 3.78 10.77 11.88
CA ALA A 503 2.80 11.81 12.15
C ALA A 503 1.44 11.21 12.49
N GLU A 504 0.78 11.80 13.47
CA GLU A 504 -0.62 11.54 13.79
C GLU A 504 -1.51 12.23 12.75
N VAL A 505 -2.43 11.48 12.14
CA VAL A 505 -3.40 11.97 11.15
C VAL A 505 -4.74 12.23 11.82
N THR A 506 -5.18 11.29 12.65
CA THR A 506 -6.43 11.37 13.40
C THR A 506 -6.11 11.01 14.84
N PRO A 507 -6.44 11.86 15.82
CA PRO A 507 -6.24 11.54 17.22
C PRO A 507 -7.14 10.38 17.65
N PRO A 508 -6.77 9.65 18.72
CA PRO A 508 -7.63 8.62 19.27
C PRO A 508 -8.97 9.23 19.71
N SER A 509 -10.07 8.50 19.48
CA SER A 509 -11.38 8.95 19.94
C SER A 509 -11.39 9.12 21.47
N ARG A 510 -12.16 10.10 21.94
CA ARG A 510 -12.22 10.44 23.36
C ARG A 510 -12.86 9.28 24.15
N ALA A 511 -12.36 9.06 25.36
CA ALA A 511 -12.89 8.07 26.28
C ALA A 511 -14.41 8.28 26.47
N GLY A 512 -15.21 7.29 26.09
CA GLY A 512 -16.68 7.33 26.18
C GLY A 512 -17.39 6.98 24.89
N GLU A 513 -16.73 7.09 23.73
CA GLU A 513 -17.27 6.48 22.51
C GLU A 513 -17.14 4.94 22.61
N PRO A 514 -18.18 4.18 22.21
CA PRO A 514 -18.11 2.73 22.22
C PRO A 514 -16.87 2.31 21.43
N THR A 515 -16.05 1.43 22.00
CA THR A 515 -14.91 0.84 21.31
C THR A 515 -15.45 0.17 20.07
N VAL A 516 -15.37 0.86 18.94
CA VAL A 516 -15.88 0.33 17.67
C VAL A 516 -15.03 -0.91 17.36
N GLY A 517 -15.55 -1.90 16.63
CA GLY A 517 -14.85 -3.17 16.41
C GLY A 517 -13.54 -3.05 15.63
N ASP A 518 -13.05 -4.18 15.13
CA ASP A 518 -11.92 -4.17 14.20
C ASP A 518 -12.27 -3.36 12.93
N GLY A 519 -11.27 -2.71 12.36
CA GLY A 519 -11.38 -1.90 11.16
C GLY A 519 -10.34 -2.27 10.12
N THR A 520 -10.52 -1.82 8.88
CA THR A 520 -9.52 -1.94 7.81
C THR A 520 -8.98 -0.57 7.46
N VAL A 521 -7.71 -0.52 7.04
CA VAL A 521 -7.07 0.68 6.53
C VAL A 521 -6.40 0.37 5.21
N VAL A 522 -6.58 1.24 4.22
CA VAL A 522 -5.86 1.23 2.96
C VAL A 522 -5.47 2.65 2.57
N PHE A 523 -4.41 2.80 1.79
CA PHE A 523 -3.98 4.13 1.36
C PHE A 523 -3.32 4.11 -0.02
N ASP A 524 -3.32 5.26 -0.65
CA ASP A 524 -2.56 5.55 -1.86
C ASP A 524 -1.72 6.83 -1.66
N ASP A 525 -1.19 7.43 -2.73
CA ASP A 525 -0.39 8.65 -2.63
C ASP A 525 -1.18 9.89 -2.15
N ARG A 526 -2.50 9.89 -2.28
CA ARG A 526 -3.38 11.06 -2.07
C ARG A 526 -4.27 10.92 -0.85
N ARG A 527 -4.61 9.70 -0.44
CA ARG A 527 -5.61 9.47 0.60
C ARG A 527 -5.36 8.22 1.43
N ILE A 528 -5.89 8.24 2.64
CA ILE A 528 -6.12 7.05 3.49
C ILE A 528 -7.63 6.81 3.52
N ILE A 529 -8.05 5.55 3.42
CA ILE A 529 -9.43 5.14 3.68
C ILE A 529 -9.41 4.19 4.86
N THR A 530 -10.25 4.48 5.86
CA THR A 530 -10.52 3.58 6.97
C THR A 530 -11.97 3.12 6.92
N ALA A 531 -12.20 1.85 7.17
CA ALA A 531 -13.53 1.29 7.29
C ALA A 531 -13.71 0.63 8.65
N ARG A 532 -14.84 0.93 9.30
CA ARG A 532 -15.15 0.41 10.62
C ARG A 532 -16.65 0.20 10.76
N GLY A 533 -17.08 -1.06 10.84
CA GLY A 533 -18.48 -1.42 10.68
C GLY A 533 -19.03 -0.86 9.36
N THR A 534 -20.05 -0.02 9.45
CA THR A 534 -20.68 0.66 8.31
C THR A 534 -20.06 2.02 7.96
N THR A 535 -19.17 2.54 8.81
CA THR A 535 -18.55 3.86 8.62
C THR A 535 -17.33 3.77 7.73
N LEU A 536 -17.25 4.66 6.75
CA LEU A 536 -16.14 4.80 5.83
C LEU A 536 -15.65 6.24 5.87
N LEU A 537 -14.39 6.42 6.25
CA LEU A 537 -13.74 7.74 6.31
C LEU A 537 -12.63 7.81 5.28
N VAL A 538 -12.59 8.91 4.53
CA VAL A 538 -11.54 9.24 3.58
C VAL A 538 -10.76 10.43 4.09
N HIS A 539 -9.46 10.24 4.31
CA HIS A 539 -8.53 11.29 4.70
C HIS A 539 -7.72 11.72 3.47
N ARG A 540 -8.00 12.91 2.92
CA ARG A 540 -7.37 13.46 1.71
C ARG A 540 -6.20 14.38 2.05
N PHE A 541 -5.05 14.11 1.46
CA PHE A 541 -3.81 14.88 1.64
C PHE A 541 -3.56 15.89 0.52
N ASP A 542 -4.43 15.97 -0.49
CA ASP A 542 -4.31 16.86 -1.64
C ASP A 542 -4.94 18.25 -1.46
N ILE A 543 -5.25 18.64 -0.21
CA ILE A 543 -5.69 19.97 0.22
C ILE A 543 -4.72 21.09 -0.14
#